data_AF-A0A9E0V8F9-F1
#
_entry.id   AF-A0A9E0V8F9-F1
#
_cell.length_a   1.000
_cell.length_b   1.000
_cell.length_c   1.000
_cell.angle_alpha   90.00
_cell.angle_beta   90.00
_cell.angle_gamma   90.00
#
_symmetry.space_group_name_H-M   'P 1'
#
loop_
_entity.id
_entity.type
_entity.pdbx_description
1 polymer ?
#
loop_
_entity_poly.entity_id
_entity_poly.type
_entity_poly.pdbx_seq_one_letter_code
_entity_poly.pdbx_strand_id
1 'polypeptide(L)'
;MGLDACVYCDCFETGRLNERPPFIETIFVCPDGALDCRSEDLHTQLAFDRWLRDRACAHENGVLIHRRIGNMALVSLLRRELSRAAANFPMILEKIVYNGIHAGDFLSLDDVRSLQSELDDLRDFVCSGEREREFLDDFRRQLAELTAASLRFGKPISF
;
A
#
# COMPACT_ATOMS: atom_id res chain seq x y z
N MET A 1 -6.28 2.67 -15.91
CA MET A 1 -5.51 2.04 -14.82
C MET A 1 -5.25 3.09 -13.74
N GLY A 2 -5.58 2.76 -12.50
CA GLY A 2 -5.32 3.58 -11.31
C GLY A 2 -3.99 3.17 -10.68
N LEU A 3 -3.45 4.05 -9.83
CA LEU A 3 -2.45 3.67 -8.84
C LEU A 3 -3.19 3.60 -7.51
N ASP A 4 -3.35 2.40 -7.00
CA ASP A 4 -3.95 2.10 -5.72
C ASP A 4 -2.86 1.55 -4.81
N ALA A 5 -3.05 1.67 -3.50
CA ALA A 5 -2.18 1.05 -2.53
C ALA A 5 -2.92 0.74 -1.25
N CYS A 6 -2.43 -0.25 -0.52
CA CYS A 6 -3.03 -0.68 0.73
C CYS A 6 -1.99 -1.14 1.75
N VAL A 7 -2.44 -1.16 3.00
CA VAL A 7 -1.74 -1.83 4.10
C VAL A 7 -2.68 -2.90 4.63
N TYR A 8 -2.20 -4.13 4.73
CA TYR A 8 -2.95 -5.23 5.33
C TYR A 8 -2.90 -5.18 6.86
N CYS A 9 -3.94 -5.67 7.52
CA CYS A 9 -3.99 -5.78 8.97
C CYS A 9 -3.06 -6.89 9.49
N ASP A 10 -2.70 -6.79 10.77
CA ASP A 10 -1.87 -7.74 11.51
C ASP A 10 -2.73 -8.71 12.36
N CYS A 11 -4.04 -8.84 12.07
CA CYS A 11 -4.97 -9.58 12.92
C CYS A 11 -4.64 -11.07 12.99
N PHE A 12 -4.11 -11.63 11.90
CA PHE A 12 -3.68 -13.03 11.86
C PHE A 12 -2.48 -13.25 12.78
N GLU A 13 -1.45 -12.41 12.67
CA GLU A 13 -0.20 -12.51 13.42
C GLU A 13 -0.38 -12.22 14.91
N THR A 14 -1.31 -11.31 15.24
CA THR A 14 -1.61 -10.91 16.63
C THR A 14 -2.69 -11.77 17.29
N GLY A 15 -3.25 -12.76 16.59
CA GLY A 15 -4.30 -13.63 17.12
C GLY A 15 -5.65 -12.92 17.33
N ARG A 16 -5.89 -11.80 16.64
CA ARG A 16 -7.13 -11.01 16.68
C ARG A 16 -8.15 -11.42 15.60
N LEU A 17 -8.08 -12.66 15.14
CA LEU A 17 -9.06 -13.22 14.22
C LEU A 17 -10.41 -13.39 14.92
N ASN A 18 -11.50 -13.10 14.21
CA ASN A 18 -12.86 -13.35 14.71
C ASN A 18 -13.16 -14.85 14.70
N GLU A 19 -12.77 -15.54 13.64
CA GLU A 19 -12.95 -16.97 13.46
C GLU A 19 -11.67 -17.61 12.95
N ARG A 20 -11.23 -18.70 13.60
CA ARG A 20 -10.08 -19.48 13.14
C ARG A 20 -10.54 -20.53 12.10
N PRO A 21 -9.98 -20.55 10.89
CA PRO A 21 -10.36 -21.50 9.86
C PRO A 21 -9.79 -22.90 10.17
N PRO A 22 -10.45 -23.98 9.71
CA PRO A 22 -10.01 -25.35 9.97
C PRO A 22 -8.72 -25.74 9.22
N PHE A 23 -8.29 -24.92 8.25
CA PHE A 23 -7.08 -25.09 7.45
C PHE A 23 -6.02 -24.03 7.80
N ILE A 24 -5.99 -23.52 9.03
CA ILE A 24 -5.06 -22.47 9.47
C ILE A 24 -3.59 -22.78 9.15
N GLU A 25 -3.20 -24.06 9.19
CA GLU A 25 -1.84 -24.54 8.94
C GLU A 25 -1.37 -24.26 7.49
N THR A 26 -2.30 -24.01 6.55
CA THR A 26 -1.99 -23.71 5.15
C THR A 26 -1.94 -22.21 4.87
N ILE A 27 -2.32 -21.37 5.83
CA ILE A 27 -2.37 -19.91 5.68
C ILE A 27 -1.04 -19.31 6.08
N PHE A 28 -0.54 -18.36 5.30
CA PHE A 28 0.69 -17.63 5.58
C PHE A 28 0.56 -16.16 5.18
N VAL A 29 1.48 -15.34 5.70
CA VAL A 29 1.58 -13.92 5.34
C VAL A 29 2.61 -13.78 4.21
N CYS A 30 2.20 -13.16 3.11
CA CYS A 30 3.06 -12.85 1.97
C CYS A 30 4.01 -11.68 2.30
N PRO A 31 5.11 -11.51 1.53
CA PRO A 31 6.06 -10.41 1.73
C PRO A 31 5.43 -9.01 1.63
N ASP A 32 4.35 -8.87 0.86
CA ASP A 32 3.55 -7.64 0.70
C ASP A 32 2.50 -7.44 1.82
N GLY A 33 2.49 -8.33 2.82
CA GLY A 33 1.63 -8.27 3.98
C GLY A 33 0.27 -8.96 3.81
N ALA A 34 -0.10 -9.40 2.60
CA ALA A 34 -1.36 -10.10 2.34
C ALA A 34 -1.39 -11.47 3.01
N LEU A 35 -2.60 -12.02 3.22
CA LEU A 35 -2.75 -13.43 3.57
C LEU A 35 -2.93 -14.23 2.29
N ASP A 36 -2.31 -15.42 2.26
CA ASP A 36 -2.47 -16.37 1.16
C ASP A 36 -2.53 -17.81 1.71
N CYS A 37 -3.02 -18.73 0.88
CA CYS A 37 -3.22 -20.13 1.19
C CYS A 37 -2.36 -21.00 0.27
N ARG A 38 -1.43 -21.76 0.85
CA ARG A 38 -0.51 -22.64 0.08
C ARG A 38 -1.16 -23.94 -0.41
N SER A 39 -2.44 -24.14 -0.14
CA SER A 39 -3.15 -25.36 -0.56
C SER A 39 -3.33 -25.38 -2.07
N GLU A 40 -3.00 -26.50 -2.71
CA GLU A 40 -3.30 -26.74 -4.14
C GLU A 40 -4.74 -27.21 -4.36
N ASP A 41 -5.43 -27.64 -3.29
CA ASP A 41 -6.84 -28.06 -3.35
C ASP A 41 -7.77 -26.84 -3.55
N LEU A 42 -8.52 -26.86 -4.66
CA LEU A 42 -9.45 -25.80 -5.05
C LEU A 42 -10.53 -25.56 -4.00
N HIS A 43 -11.04 -26.60 -3.34
CA HIS A 43 -12.06 -26.43 -2.30
C HIS A 43 -11.53 -25.64 -1.11
N THR A 44 -10.29 -25.92 -0.70
CA THR A 44 -9.58 -25.21 0.35
C THR A 44 -9.32 -23.76 -0.05
N GLN A 45 -8.88 -23.49 -1.29
CA GLN A 45 -8.70 -22.11 -1.76
C GLN A 45 -10.01 -21.32 -1.75
N LEU A 46 -11.10 -21.89 -2.26
CA LEU A 46 -12.41 -21.25 -2.23
C LEU A 46 -12.92 -21.04 -0.79
N ALA A 47 -12.62 -21.97 0.12
CA ALA A 47 -12.96 -21.82 1.53
C ALA A 47 -12.13 -20.71 2.20
N PHE A 48 -10.85 -20.60 1.84
CA PHE A 48 -9.96 -19.52 2.26
C PHE A 48 -10.49 -18.16 1.80
N ASP A 49 -10.80 -17.98 0.51
CA ASP A 49 -11.31 -16.71 -0.03
C ASP A 49 -12.58 -16.25 0.70
N ARG A 50 -13.53 -17.18 0.92
CA ARG A 50 -14.77 -16.91 1.66
C ARG A 50 -14.48 -16.56 3.11
N TRP A 51 -13.57 -17.27 3.75
CA TRP A 51 -13.19 -16.99 5.13
C TRP A 51 -12.52 -15.61 5.25
N LEU A 52 -11.56 -15.30 4.39
CA LEU A 52 -10.81 -14.04 4.40
C LEU A 52 -11.74 -12.84 4.20
N ARG A 53 -12.69 -12.95 3.26
CA ARG A 53 -13.66 -11.88 2.97
C ARG A 53 -14.67 -11.68 4.08
N ASP A 54 -15.25 -12.78 4.61
CA ASP A 54 -16.50 -12.70 5.36
C ASP A 54 -16.33 -12.95 6.88
N ARG A 55 -15.24 -13.60 7.32
CA ARG A 55 -15.15 -14.19 8.67
C ARG A 55 -13.82 -14.00 9.39
N ALA A 56 -12.72 -13.71 8.68
CA ALA A 56 -11.39 -13.69 9.27
C ALA A 56 -11.23 -12.61 10.35
N CYS A 57 -11.59 -11.37 10.05
CA CYS A 57 -11.54 -10.24 10.98
C CYS A 57 -12.51 -9.14 10.55
N ALA A 58 -12.51 -8.01 11.26
CA ALA A 58 -13.35 -6.85 10.91
C ALA A 58 -12.88 -6.10 9.65
N HIS A 59 -11.67 -6.39 9.15
CA HIS A 59 -11.10 -5.75 7.97
C HIS A 59 -11.44 -6.57 6.73
N GLU A 60 -12.17 -5.94 5.80
CA GLU A 60 -12.55 -6.58 4.53
C GLU A 60 -11.31 -7.06 3.77
N ASN A 61 -11.28 -8.34 3.43
CA ASN A 61 -10.13 -9.00 2.79
C ASN A 61 -8.80 -8.80 3.53
N GLY A 62 -8.84 -8.55 4.84
CA GLY A 62 -7.67 -8.24 5.65
C GLY A 62 -7.04 -6.86 5.38
N VAL A 63 -7.72 -5.96 4.66
CA VAL A 63 -7.20 -4.63 4.31
C VAL A 63 -7.48 -3.63 5.43
N LEU A 64 -6.42 -3.10 6.06
CA LEU A 64 -6.52 -2.11 7.13
C LEU A 64 -6.84 -0.71 6.57
N ILE A 65 -6.14 -0.32 5.51
CA ILE A 65 -6.36 0.95 4.82
C ILE A 65 -6.08 0.76 3.34
N HIS A 66 -6.94 1.36 2.51
CA HIS A 66 -6.81 1.41 1.06
C HIS A 66 -6.90 2.86 0.59
N ARG A 67 -6.04 3.23 -0.36
CA ARG A 67 -6.00 4.57 -0.94
C ARG A 67 -5.78 4.51 -2.44
N ARG A 68 -6.54 5.35 -3.14
CA ARG A 68 -6.39 5.57 -4.58
C ARG A 68 -5.45 6.75 -4.81
N ILE A 69 -4.16 6.45 -4.83
CA ILE A 69 -3.08 7.42 -4.94
C ILE A 69 -3.18 8.23 -6.23
N GLY A 70 -3.66 7.63 -7.33
CA GLY A 70 -3.88 8.40 -8.55
C GLY A 70 -4.30 7.58 -9.76
N ASN A 71 -4.03 8.14 -10.93
CA ASN A 71 -4.16 7.46 -12.22
C ASN A 71 -2.95 7.81 -13.08
N MET A 72 -2.78 7.10 -14.21
CA MET A 72 -1.61 7.26 -15.07
C MET A 72 -1.32 8.72 -15.50
N ALA A 73 -2.36 9.54 -15.72
CA ALA A 73 -2.19 10.94 -16.09
C ALA A 73 -1.70 11.79 -14.90
N LEU A 74 -2.28 11.59 -13.72
CA LEU A 74 -1.85 12.27 -12.48
C LEU A 74 -0.45 11.86 -12.07
N VAL A 75 -0.13 10.57 -12.17
CA VAL A 75 1.21 10.02 -11.91
C VAL A 75 2.24 10.63 -12.84
N SER A 76 1.89 10.79 -14.13
CA SER A 76 2.78 11.43 -15.12
C SER A 76 3.01 12.91 -14.81
N LEU A 77 1.99 13.63 -14.35
CA LEU A 77 2.09 15.03 -13.92
C LEU A 77 2.97 15.16 -12.66
N LEU A 78 2.73 14.34 -11.64
CA LEU A 78 3.53 14.32 -10.41
C LEU A 78 5.00 14.00 -10.72
N ARG A 79 5.24 12.99 -11.55
CA ARG A 79 6.60 12.63 -11.99
C ARG A 79 7.30 13.82 -12.64
N ARG A 80 6.62 14.55 -13.55
CA ARG A 80 7.17 15.75 -14.19
C ARG A 80 7.53 16.84 -13.18
N GLU A 81 6.65 17.12 -12.22
CA GLU A 81 6.90 18.14 -11.20
C GLU A 81 8.07 17.75 -10.29
N LEU A 82 8.02 16.55 -9.70
CA LEU A 82 9.05 16.10 -8.76
C LEU A 82 10.42 15.88 -9.42
N SER A 83 10.45 15.60 -10.73
CA SER A 83 11.72 15.50 -11.48
C SER A 83 12.53 16.80 -11.45
N ARG A 84 11.90 17.96 -11.18
CA ARG A 84 12.61 19.25 -11.03
C ARG A 84 13.52 19.28 -9.79
N ALA A 85 13.27 18.41 -8.83
CA ALA A 85 14.06 18.24 -7.62
C ALA A 85 14.28 16.73 -7.34
N ALA A 86 14.62 15.97 -8.39
CA ALA A 86 14.67 14.51 -8.34
C ALA A 86 15.55 13.94 -7.22
N ALA A 87 16.64 14.64 -6.87
CA ALA A 87 17.53 14.24 -5.79
C ALA A 87 16.87 14.20 -4.40
N ASN A 88 15.75 14.91 -4.22
CA ASN A 88 15.01 14.96 -2.96
C ASN A 88 13.90 13.90 -2.91
N PHE A 89 13.53 13.29 -4.05
CA PHE A 89 12.38 12.39 -4.15
C PHE A 89 12.69 11.03 -4.81
N PRO A 90 13.82 10.36 -4.51
CA PRO A 90 14.17 9.10 -5.17
C PRO A 90 13.15 7.98 -4.92
N MET A 91 12.64 7.79 -3.70
CA MET A 91 11.65 6.75 -3.38
C MET A 91 10.36 6.98 -4.14
N ILE A 92 9.83 8.21 -4.12
CA ILE A 92 8.62 8.53 -4.85
C ILE A 92 8.85 8.27 -6.35
N LEU A 93 9.93 8.79 -6.93
CA LEU A 93 10.18 8.71 -8.38
C LEU A 93 10.55 7.32 -8.90
N GLU A 94 11.24 6.51 -8.10
CA GLU A 94 11.81 5.23 -8.50
C GLU A 94 11.00 4.01 -8.03
N LYS A 95 10.23 4.15 -6.95
CA LYS A 95 9.44 3.05 -6.41
C LYS A 95 7.93 3.27 -6.52
N ILE A 96 7.45 4.51 -6.47
CA ILE A 96 6.00 4.79 -6.42
C ILE A 96 5.46 5.33 -7.75
N VAL A 97 6.22 6.15 -8.47
CA VAL A 97 5.79 6.75 -9.75
C VAL A 97 6.74 6.44 -10.91
N TYR A 98 7.43 5.29 -10.86
CA TYR A 98 8.47 4.95 -11.84
C TYR A 98 7.97 4.81 -13.28
N ASN A 99 6.89 4.04 -13.51
CA ASN A 99 6.38 3.74 -14.86
C ASN A 99 4.85 3.88 -15.00
N GLY A 100 4.14 4.21 -13.92
CA GLY A 100 2.67 4.33 -13.93
C GLY A 100 1.92 3.00 -14.10
N ILE A 101 2.62 1.86 -13.96
CA ILE A 101 2.07 0.50 -14.03
C ILE A 101 2.58 -0.26 -12.80
N HIS A 102 1.84 -0.14 -11.70
CA HIS A 102 2.05 -0.97 -10.52
C HIS A 102 1.02 -2.07 -10.50
N ALA A 103 1.50 -3.31 -10.53
CA ALA A 103 0.70 -4.48 -10.19
C ALA A 103 1.65 -5.46 -9.52
N GLY A 104 1.51 -5.63 -8.20
CA GLY A 104 2.23 -6.66 -7.44
C GLY A 104 3.61 -6.25 -6.94
N ASP A 105 3.87 -4.96 -6.75
CA ASP A 105 5.06 -4.48 -6.04
C ASP A 105 4.68 -3.97 -4.63
N PHE A 106 5.65 -3.89 -3.73
CA PHE A 106 5.44 -3.41 -2.37
C PHE A 106 6.64 -2.63 -1.83
N LEU A 107 6.38 -1.73 -0.88
CA LEU A 107 7.42 -1.08 -0.10
C LEU A 107 7.59 -1.81 1.22
N SER A 108 8.82 -2.25 1.49
CA SER A 108 9.20 -2.84 2.78
C SER A 108 9.14 -1.78 3.90
N LEU A 109 9.22 -2.20 5.16
CA LEU A 109 9.26 -1.25 6.28
C LEU A 109 10.47 -0.31 6.23
N ASP A 110 11.61 -0.76 5.71
CA ASP A 110 12.80 0.08 5.55
C ASP A 110 12.62 1.10 4.42
N ASP A 111 11.96 0.70 3.34
CA ASP A 111 11.56 1.62 2.27
C ASP A 111 10.57 2.67 2.80
N VAL A 112 9.57 2.26 3.60
CA VAL A 112 8.56 3.16 4.18
C VAL A 112 9.19 4.17 5.14
N ARG A 113 10.21 3.76 5.92
CA ARG A 113 10.98 4.69 6.76
C ARG A 113 11.74 5.71 5.92
N SER A 114 12.32 5.28 4.80
CA SER A 114 13.05 6.15 3.87
C SER A 114 12.10 7.13 3.15
N LEU A 115 10.87 6.70 2.86
CA LEU A 115 9.83 7.53 2.26
C LEU A 115 9.39 8.68 3.18
N GLN A 116 9.50 8.53 4.50
CA GLN A 116 8.98 9.51 5.45
C GLN A 116 9.66 10.88 5.31
N SER A 117 10.98 10.93 5.05
CA SER A 117 11.68 12.19 4.82
C SER A 117 11.23 12.87 3.52
N GLU A 118 10.96 12.10 2.47
CA GLU A 118 10.47 12.67 1.21
C GLU A 118 9.07 13.27 1.36
N LEU A 119 8.21 12.65 2.18
CA LEU A 119 6.88 13.17 2.48
C LEU A 119 6.91 14.50 3.24
N ASP A 120 7.93 14.70 4.08
CA ASP A 120 8.16 15.97 4.77
C ASP A 120 8.64 17.04 3.78
N ASP A 121 9.60 16.70 2.91
CA ASP A 121 10.10 17.60 1.87
C ASP A 121 9.00 18.01 0.86
N LEU A 122 8.01 17.14 0.62
CA LEU A 122 6.86 17.45 -0.22
C LEU A 122 5.99 18.60 0.32
N ARG A 123 5.99 18.87 1.63
CA ARG A 123 5.14 19.92 2.23
C ARG A 123 5.52 21.32 1.74
N ASP A 124 6.82 21.52 1.53
CA ASP A 124 7.37 22.82 1.15
C ASP A 124 7.73 22.88 -0.35
N PHE A 125 7.39 21.82 -1.11
CA PHE A 125 7.67 21.74 -2.54
C PHE A 125 6.81 22.74 -3.34
N VAL A 126 7.46 23.50 -4.23
CA VAL A 126 6.80 24.52 -5.04
C VAL A 126 6.42 23.98 -6.43
N CYS A 127 5.13 23.67 -6.58
CA CYS A 127 4.55 23.27 -7.86
C CYS A 127 4.51 24.41 -8.89
N SER A 128 4.47 24.04 -10.18
CA SER A 128 4.35 24.99 -11.29
C SER A 128 3.00 25.69 -11.39
N GLY A 129 1.93 25.11 -10.81
CA GLY A 129 0.58 25.65 -10.82
C GLY A 129 -0.26 25.19 -9.63
N GLU A 130 -1.43 25.82 -9.45
CA GLU A 130 -2.38 25.53 -8.37
C GLU A 130 -2.96 24.12 -8.49
N ARG A 131 -3.28 23.69 -9.71
CA ARG A 131 -3.80 22.34 -9.98
C ARG A 131 -2.79 21.26 -9.61
N GLU A 132 -1.52 21.45 -9.99
CA GLU A 132 -0.42 20.56 -9.62
C GLU A 132 -0.26 20.48 -8.10
N ARG A 133 -0.41 21.61 -7.40
CA ARG A 133 -0.34 21.69 -5.95
C ARG A 133 -1.47 20.91 -5.27
N GLU A 134 -2.71 21.08 -5.71
CA GLU A 134 -3.85 20.33 -5.17
C GLU A 134 -3.65 18.81 -5.29
N PHE A 135 -3.15 18.34 -6.44
CA PHE A 135 -2.84 16.93 -6.63
C PHE A 135 -1.69 16.45 -5.76
N LEU A 136 -0.65 17.27 -5.59
CA LEU A 136 0.47 16.92 -4.72
C LEU A 136 0.03 16.82 -3.25
N ASP A 137 -0.82 17.75 -2.79
CA ASP A 137 -1.35 17.74 -1.43
C ASP A 137 -2.22 16.51 -1.16
N ASP A 138 -3.06 16.11 -2.11
CA ASP A 138 -3.84 14.88 -2.00
C ASP A 138 -2.95 13.63 -2.01
N PHE A 139 -2.01 13.54 -2.96
CA PHE A 139 -1.04 12.45 -3.05
C PHE A 139 -0.26 12.29 -1.74
N ARG A 140 0.30 13.40 -1.23
CA ARG A 140 1.06 13.43 0.03
C ARG A 140 0.21 12.98 1.20
N ARG A 141 -1.04 13.46 1.31
CA ARG A 141 -1.95 13.07 2.40
C ARG A 141 -2.22 11.57 2.37
N GLN A 142 -2.60 11.03 1.22
CA GLN A 142 -2.92 9.61 1.09
C GLN A 142 -1.71 8.73 1.41
N LEU A 143 -0.53 9.10 0.92
CA LEU A 143 0.69 8.36 1.15
C LEU A 143 1.16 8.46 2.60
N ALA A 144 0.98 9.61 3.25
CA ALA A 144 1.25 9.78 4.68
C ALA A 144 0.34 8.92 5.56
N GLU A 145 -0.94 8.76 5.20
CA GLU A 145 -1.85 7.85 5.91
C GLU A 145 -1.43 6.38 5.78
N LEU A 146 -1.00 5.96 4.58
CA LEU A 146 -0.45 4.62 4.34
C LEU A 146 0.85 4.39 5.13
N THR A 147 1.80 5.33 5.07
CA THR A 147 3.06 5.28 5.84
C THR A 147 2.79 5.20 7.34
N ALA A 148 1.87 6.02 7.86
CA ALA A 148 1.52 5.99 9.27
C ALA A 148 0.92 4.64 9.69
N ALA A 149 0.02 4.07 8.88
CA ALA A 149 -0.56 2.76 9.13
C ALA A 149 0.51 1.65 9.06
N SER A 150 1.33 1.66 8.01
CA SER A 150 2.43 0.72 7.79
C SER A 150 3.38 0.68 8.99
N LEU A 151 3.88 1.84 9.43
CA LEU A 151 4.80 1.94 10.57
C LEU A 151 4.13 1.56 11.89
N ARG A 152 2.86 1.94 12.10
CA ARG A 152 2.12 1.63 13.33
C ARG A 152 1.86 0.14 13.50
N PHE A 153 1.54 -0.57 12.42
CA PHE A 153 1.18 -1.98 12.45
C PHE A 153 2.33 -2.91 12.04
N GLY A 154 3.47 -2.35 11.63
CA GLY A 154 4.64 -3.13 11.21
C GLY A 154 4.38 -3.91 9.93
N LYS A 155 3.63 -3.32 8.99
CA LYS A 155 3.19 -3.98 7.74
C LYS A 155 3.68 -3.19 6.52
N PRO A 156 4.06 -3.85 5.42
CA PRO A 156 4.46 -3.16 4.17
C PRO A 156 3.28 -2.41 3.52
N ILE A 157 3.59 -1.58 2.52
CA ILE A 157 2.59 -0.96 1.62
C ILE A 157 2.59 -1.74 0.31
N SER A 158 1.45 -2.31 -0.08
CA SER A 158 1.24 -3.08 -1.31
C SER A 158 0.56 -2.21 -2.38
N PHE A 159 0.97 -2.34 -3.65
CA PHE A 159 0.48 -1.56 -4.80
C PHE A 159 -0.15 -2.43 -5.90
#